data_AF-B6RWQ3-F1
#
_entry.id   AF-B6RWQ3-F1
#
_cell.length_a   1.000
_cell.length_b   1.000
_cell.length_c   1.000
_cell.angle_alpha   90.00
_cell.angle_beta   90.00
_cell.angle_gamma   90.00
#
_symmetry.space_group_name_H-M   'P 1'
#
loop_
_entity.id
_entity.type
_entity.pdbx_description
1 polymer ?
#
loop_
_entity_poly.entity_id
_entity_poly.type
_entity_poly.pdbx_seq_one_letter_code
_entity_poly.pdbx_strand_id
1 'polypeptide(L)'
;MIIRFLALLFSAVVLVSLGHAQEKTHESSNWGKYFSDFNAKGTIVVVDERTNGNSTSVYNESRAQQRYSPASTFKIPHTLFALDAGAVRDEFHVFRWDGAKRS
;
A
#
# COMPACT_ATOMS: atom_id res chain seq x y z
N MET A 1 -1.02 26.33 -36.83
CA MET A 1 -1.08 24.88 -37.16
C MET A 1 -0.19 24.04 -36.24
N ILE A 2 1.08 24.44 -36.04
CA ILE A 2 2.06 23.74 -35.19
C ILE A 2 1.60 23.57 -33.73
N ILE A 3 1.03 24.61 -33.11
CA ILE A 3 0.57 24.56 -31.71
C ILE A 3 -0.57 23.52 -31.50
N ARG A 4 -1.46 23.36 -32.49
CA ARG A 4 -2.53 22.36 -32.43
C ARG A 4 -1.99 20.93 -32.57
N PHE A 5 -0.97 20.74 -33.41
CA PHE A 5 -0.28 19.46 -33.54
C PHE A 5 0.47 19.07 -32.26
N LEU A 6 1.17 20.01 -31.63
CA LEU A 6 1.86 19.78 -30.36
C LEU A 6 0.89 19.49 -29.21
N ALA A 7 -0.25 20.18 -29.15
CA ALA A 7 -1.30 19.90 -28.16
C ALA A 7 -1.92 18.51 -28.32
N LEU A 8 -2.15 18.07 -29.57
CA LEU A 8 -2.63 16.71 -29.86
C LEU A 8 -1.58 15.64 -29.51
N LEU A 9 -0.30 15.90 -29.80
CA LEU A 9 0.79 15.00 -29.44
C LEU A 9 0.93 14.86 -27.92
N PHE A 10 0.86 15.98 -27.19
CA PHE A 10 0.90 15.99 -25.72
C PHE A 10 -0.31 15.26 -25.13
N SER A 11 -1.51 15.47 -25.67
CA SER A 11 -2.72 14.76 -25.24
C SER A 11 -2.64 13.26 -25.51
N ALA A 12 -2.05 12.84 -26.63
CA ALA A 12 -1.83 11.42 -26.95
C ALA A 12 -0.81 10.77 -25.99
N VAL A 13 0.27 11.47 -25.64
CA VAL A 13 1.26 10.99 -24.66
C VAL A 13 0.63 10.83 -23.27
N VAL A 14 -0.18 11.80 -22.82
CA VAL A 14 -0.90 11.71 -21.54
C VAL A 14 -1.85 10.50 -21.53
N LEU A 15 -2.62 10.28 -22.61
CA LEU A 15 -3.56 9.15 -22.71
C LEU A 15 -2.87 7.77 -22.70
N VAL A 16 -1.69 7.64 -23.34
CA VAL A 16 -0.94 6.37 -23.37
C VAL A 16 -0.36 6.00 -22.00
N SER A 17 0.03 6.99 -21.20
CA SER A 17 0.58 6.75 -19.85
C SER A 17 -0.47 6.24 -18.84
N LEU A 18 -1.74 6.65 -18.97
CA LEU A 18 -2.85 6.16 -18.14
C LEU A 18 -3.17 4.68 -18.40
N GLY A 19 -3.00 4.19 -19.63
CA GLY A 19 -3.31 2.81 -20.00
C GLY A 19 -2.31 1.75 -19.48
N HIS A 20 -1.08 2.16 -19.16
CA HIS A 20 -0.02 1.24 -18.69
C HIS A 20 0.00 1.04 -17.16
N ALA A 21 -0.84 1.78 -16.42
CA ALA A 21 -0.83 1.74 -14.95
C ALA A 21 -1.85 0.74 -14.36
N GLN A 22 -2.60 0.00 -15.18
CA GLN A 22 -3.56 -0.97 -14.67
C GLN A 22 -2.85 -2.29 -14.36
N GLU A 23 -2.41 -2.43 -13.10
CA GLU A 23 -1.96 -3.71 -12.56
C GLU A 23 -3.12 -4.72 -12.66
N LYS A 24 -2.81 -5.97 -13.05
CA LYS A 24 -3.82 -7.00 -13.25
C LYS A 24 -4.28 -7.53 -11.90
N THR A 25 -5.32 -6.92 -11.34
CA THR A 25 -5.98 -7.41 -10.12
C THR A 25 -6.83 -8.64 -10.42
N HIS A 26 -6.68 -9.69 -9.60
CA HIS A 26 -7.50 -10.89 -9.62
C HIS A 26 -8.31 -11.00 -8.31
N GLU A 27 -9.64 -10.91 -8.42
CA GLU A 27 -10.52 -11.08 -7.26
C GLU A 27 -10.48 -12.54 -6.75
N SER A 28 -10.19 -12.70 -5.47
CA SER A 28 -10.03 -13.97 -4.76
C SER A 28 -11.19 -14.17 -3.79
N SER A 29 -12.40 -14.25 -4.34
CA SER A 29 -13.66 -14.32 -3.59
C SER A 29 -13.73 -15.47 -2.57
N ASN A 30 -13.03 -16.58 -2.85
CA ASN A 30 -12.92 -17.75 -1.99
C ASN A 30 -12.19 -17.49 -0.64
N TRP A 31 -11.58 -16.32 -0.46
CA TRP A 31 -10.97 -15.91 0.82
C TRP A 31 -11.99 -15.35 1.82
N GLY A 32 -13.21 -15.01 1.38
CA GLY A 32 -14.26 -14.53 2.27
C GLY A 32 -14.60 -15.48 3.41
N LYS A 33 -14.40 -16.78 3.22
CA LYS A 33 -14.57 -17.79 4.27
C LYS A 33 -13.75 -17.49 5.53
N TYR A 34 -12.52 -17.00 5.38
CA TYR A 34 -11.63 -16.72 6.50
C TYR A 34 -12.11 -15.56 7.38
N PHE A 35 -12.97 -14.70 6.85
CA PHE A 35 -13.63 -13.66 7.64
C PHE A 35 -14.96 -14.15 8.23
N SER A 36 -15.76 -14.87 7.44
CA SER A 36 -17.06 -15.38 7.91
C SER A 36 -16.95 -16.38 9.05
N ASP A 37 -15.92 -17.23 9.04
CA ASP A 37 -15.67 -18.25 10.07
C ASP A 37 -15.49 -17.62 11.48
N PHE A 38 -15.13 -16.34 11.53
CA PHE A 38 -14.91 -15.58 12.76
C PHE A 38 -15.91 -14.41 12.95
N ASN A 39 -17.01 -14.38 12.18
CA ASN A 39 -17.96 -13.26 12.17
C ASN A 39 -17.28 -11.88 11.99
N ALA A 40 -16.23 -11.85 11.18
CA ALA A 40 -15.42 -10.66 10.92
C ALA A 40 -15.74 -10.06 9.54
N LYS A 41 -15.34 -8.80 9.34
CA LYS A 41 -15.39 -8.12 8.04
C LYS A 41 -14.01 -7.57 7.72
N GLY A 42 -13.48 -7.92 6.56
CA GLY A 42 -12.15 -7.46 6.15
C GLY A 42 -11.89 -7.60 4.66
N THR A 43 -10.62 -7.42 4.32
CA THR A 43 -10.06 -7.50 2.98
C THR A 43 -8.66 -8.11 3.11
N ILE A 44 -8.21 -8.83 2.08
CA ILE A 44 -6.84 -9.30 1.97
C ILE A 44 -6.34 -8.85 0.60
N VAL A 45 -5.13 -8.30 0.58
CA VAL A 45 -4.41 -7.94 -0.64
C VAL A 45 -3.08 -8.66 -0.61
N VAL A 46 -2.77 -9.43 -1.65
CA VAL A 46 -1.48 -10.10 -1.83
C VAL A 46 -0.91 -9.66 -3.16
N VAL A 47 0.27 -9.07 -3.14
CA VAL A 47 1.04 -8.72 -4.33
C VAL A 47 2.17 -9.74 -4.45
N ASP A 48 2.18 -10.50 -5.54
CA ASP A 48 3.28 -11.41 -5.87
C ASP A 48 4.27 -10.72 -6.81
N GLU A 49 5.38 -10.23 -6.24
CA GLU A 49 6.45 -9.55 -6.97
C GLU A 49 7.49 -10.51 -7.58
N ARG A 50 7.30 -11.83 -7.48
CA ARG A 50 8.25 -12.82 -8.04
C ARG A 50 8.10 -13.02 -9.55
N THR A 51 6.95 -12.64 -10.12
CA THR A 51 6.63 -12.85 -11.53
C THR A 51 6.89 -11.60 -12.35
N ASN A 52 7.35 -11.75 -13.60
CA ASN A 52 7.63 -10.64 -14.54
C ASN A 52 6.40 -9.76 -14.89
N GLY A 53 5.23 -10.09 -14.37
CA GLY A 53 4.12 -9.17 -14.20
C GLY A 53 3.60 -9.37 -12.78
N ASN A 54 3.56 -8.30 -11.99
CA ASN A 54 3.00 -8.35 -10.63
C ASN A 54 1.59 -8.93 -10.69
N SER A 55 1.35 -10.01 -9.96
CA SER A 55 0.02 -10.58 -9.83
C SER A 55 -0.57 -10.13 -8.50
N THR A 56 -1.58 -9.28 -8.56
CA THR A 56 -2.26 -8.76 -7.37
C THR A 56 -3.55 -9.53 -7.15
N SER A 57 -3.64 -10.26 -6.05
CA SER A 57 -4.83 -11.01 -5.64
C SER A 57 -5.54 -10.29 -4.49
N VAL A 58 -6.82 -9.97 -4.67
CA VAL A 58 -7.57 -9.14 -3.71
C VAL A 58 -8.87 -9.82 -3.32
N TYR A 59 -9.23 -9.77 -2.05
CA TYR A 59 -10.58 -10.06 -1.58
C TYR A 59 -11.23 -8.78 -1.09
N ASN A 60 -12.43 -8.45 -1.57
CA ASN A 60 -13.17 -7.24 -1.21
C ASN A 60 -12.41 -5.96 -1.59
N GLU A 61 -12.23 -5.78 -2.90
CA GLU A 61 -11.52 -4.64 -3.50
C GLU A 61 -12.05 -3.27 -3.02
N SER A 62 -13.37 -3.12 -2.89
CA SER A 62 -13.97 -1.88 -2.37
C SER A 62 -13.44 -1.50 -0.99
N ARG A 63 -13.29 -2.47 -0.08
CA ARG A 63 -12.70 -2.22 1.24
C ARG A 63 -11.18 -2.04 1.18
N ALA A 64 -10.48 -2.71 0.27
CA ALA A 64 -9.04 -2.55 0.06
C ALA A 64 -8.66 -1.10 -0.29
N GLN A 65 -9.51 -0.41 -1.06
CA GLN A 65 -9.31 0.98 -1.45
C GLN A 65 -9.71 2.01 -0.38
N GLN A 66 -10.35 1.57 0.72
CA GLN A 66 -10.75 2.46 1.80
C GLN A 66 -9.58 2.76 2.75
N ARG A 67 -9.36 4.04 3.05
CA ARG A 67 -8.32 4.46 4.02
C ARG A 67 -8.81 4.27 5.46
N TYR A 68 -7.90 3.78 6.30
CA TYR A 68 -8.07 3.64 7.75
C TYR A 68 -6.89 4.31 8.48
N SER A 69 -7.06 4.60 9.78
CA SER A 69 -5.90 4.97 10.62
C SER A 69 -4.90 3.81 10.64
N PRO A 70 -3.61 4.05 10.40
CA PRO A 70 -2.60 2.98 10.42
C PRO A 70 -2.36 2.41 11.82
N ALA A 71 -2.74 3.16 12.87
CA ALA A 71 -2.46 2.79 14.26
C ALA A 71 -0.99 2.36 14.43
N SER A 72 -0.74 1.18 15.01
CA SER A 72 0.63 0.69 15.23
C SER A 72 1.41 0.33 13.97
N THR A 73 0.79 0.17 12.79
CA THR A 73 1.55 -0.09 11.54
C THR A 73 2.36 1.13 11.08
N PHE A 74 1.99 2.34 11.52
CA PHE A 74 2.75 3.56 11.29
C PHE A 74 4.16 3.55 11.90
N LYS A 75 4.44 2.60 12.80
CA LYS A 75 5.79 2.42 13.34
C LYS A 75 6.82 2.15 12.24
N ILE A 76 6.45 1.55 11.10
CA ILE A 76 7.37 1.32 9.98
C ILE A 76 7.91 2.64 9.40
N PRO A 77 7.08 3.56 8.85
CA PRO A 77 7.60 4.84 8.35
C PRO A 77 8.17 5.72 9.46
N HIS A 78 7.61 5.68 10.67
CA HIS A 78 8.15 6.44 11.80
C HIS A 78 9.58 6.03 12.14
N THR A 79 9.90 4.73 12.10
CA THR A 79 11.28 4.24 12.28
C THR A 79 12.21 4.76 11.19
N LEU A 80 11.77 4.78 9.92
CA LEU A 80 12.56 5.33 8.83
C LEU A 80 12.90 6.81 9.05
N PHE A 81 11.92 7.63 9.46
CA PHE A 81 12.15 9.04 9.79
C PHE A 81 13.10 9.22 10.97
N ALA A 82 12.96 8.38 11.99
CA ALA A 82 13.77 8.49 13.20
C ALA A 82 15.25 8.12 12.95
N LEU A 83 15.50 7.15 12.07
CA LEU A 83 16.85 6.80 11.59
C LEU A 83 17.42 7.91 10.71
N ASP A 84 16.65 8.40 9.73
CA ASP A 84 17.07 9.46 8.79
C ASP A 84 17.42 10.77 9.51
N ALA A 85 16.61 11.16 10.50
CA ALA A 85 16.84 12.35 11.31
C ALA A 85 17.97 12.17 12.36
N GLY A 86 18.56 10.97 12.49
CA GLY A 86 19.55 10.66 13.52
C GLY A 86 19.00 10.65 14.95
N ALA A 87 17.67 10.66 15.12
CA ALA A 87 17.02 10.56 16.43
C ALA A 87 17.23 9.17 17.07
N VAL A 88 17.45 8.16 16.24
CA VAL A 88 17.83 6.80 16.63
C VAL A 88 19.09 6.41 15.87
N ARG A 89 20.07 5.84 16.58
CA ARG A 89 21.38 5.52 15.99
C ARG A 89 21.33 4.29 15.08
N ASP A 90 20.75 3.21 15.58
CA ASP A 90 20.71 1.88 14.97
C ASP A 90 19.67 1.00 15.71
N GLU A 91 19.50 -0.24 15.27
CA GLU A 91 18.65 -1.25 15.88
C GLU A 91 19.11 -1.68 17.28
N PHE A 92 20.34 -1.35 17.67
CA PHE A 92 20.90 -1.63 19.00
C PHE A 92 20.73 -0.45 19.97
N HIS A 93 20.11 0.65 19.56
CA HIS A 93 19.80 1.77 20.43
C HIS A 93 18.82 1.35 21.54
N VAL A 94 19.23 1.50 22.80
CA VAL A 94 18.40 1.11 23.95
C VAL A 94 17.56 2.29 24.42
N PHE A 95 16.24 2.19 24.24
CA PHE A 95 15.28 3.06 24.94
C PHE A 95 15.03 2.50 26.34
N ARG A 96 15.44 3.26 27.37
CA ARG A 96 15.14 2.89 28.76
C ARG A 96 13.65 3.05 29.01
N TRP A 97 13.06 2.09 29.72
CA TRP A 97 11.67 2.18 30.15
C TRP A 97 11.46 3.44 31.00
N ASP A 98 10.36 4.14 30.78
CA ASP A 98 10.01 5.40 31.43
C ASP A 98 9.56 5.25 32.89
N GLY A 99 9.48 4.02 33.40
CA GLY A 99 9.07 3.73 34.78
C GLY A 99 7.57 3.81 35.02
N ALA A 100 6.77 4.17 34.00
CA ALA A 100 5.33 4.33 34.14
C ALA A 100 4.62 3.00 33.88
N LYS A 101 3.96 2.46 34.92
CA LYS A 101 3.09 1.28 34.77
C LYS A 101 1.79 1.68 34.08
N ARG A 102 1.50 1.07 32.94
CA ARG A 102 0.23 1.19 32.21
C ARG A 102 -0.49 -0.15 32.30
N SER A 103 -1.77 -0.14 32.66
CA SER A 103 -2.66 -1.30 32.78
C SER A 103 -3.66 -1.35 31.64
#